data_AF-A0A5R9DXZ4-F1
#
_entry.id   AF-A0A5R9DXZ4-F1
#
_cell.length_a   1.000
_cell.length_b   1.000
_cell.length_c   1.000
_cell.angle_alpha   90.00
_cell.angle_beta   90.00
_cell.angle_gamma   90.00
#
_symmetry.space_group_name_H-M   'P 1'
#
loop_
_entity.id
_entity.type
_entity.pdbx_description
1 polymer ?
#
loop_
_entity_poly.entity_id
_entity_poly.type
_entity_poly.pdbx_seq_one_letter_code
_entity_poly.pdbx_strand_id
1 'polypeptide(L)'
;MSDTYGREPFDVDDFAYDDYAYEADAYDGHAYEADAADLFDTVGARGLDDGFFALELDLLELPCIQESAIVCTDLPEVGEAVLAVYVPLSPELEIAGRRAVLAACERRLPGLFSHAVAQDGIPRSAEGAVREDLLLDQVLPQVARDLMSPAAMSD
;
A
#
# COMPACT_ATOMS: atom_id res chain seq x y z
N MET A 1 -66.87 -18.33 -4.40
CA MET A 1 -66.24 -17.34 -5.29
C MET A 1 -65.82 -16.18 -4.40
N SER A 2 -64.76 -16.34 -3.61
CA SER A 2 -63.33 -16.18 -3.97
C SER A 2 -62.99 -14.74 -4.32
N ASP A 3 -61.92 -14.12 -3.83
CA ASP A 3 -61.09 -14.28 -2.64
C ASP A 3 -60.24 -12.99 -2.67
N THR A 4 -60.33 -12.20 -1.61
CA THR A 4 -59.45 -11.05 -1.34
C THR A 4 -58.13 -11.57 -0.83
N TYR A 5 -57.04 -11.39 -1.60
CA TYR A 5 -55.68 -11.63 -1.12
C TYR A 5 -55.26 -10.52 -0.13
N GLY A 6 -55.60 -10.73 1.14
CA GLY A 6 -54.86 -10.18 2.28
C GLY A 6 -53.61 -11.03 2.48
N ARG A 7 -52.44 -10.43 2.35
CA ARG A 7 -51.16 -11.10 2.60
C ARG A 7 -50.90 -11.08 4.11
N GLU A 8 -51.11 -12.24 4.73
CA GLU A 8 -50.82 -12.56 6.11
C GLU A 8 -49.30 -12.48 6.41
N PRO A 9 -48.91 -12.29 7.69
CA PRO A 9 -47.52 -12.15 8.10
C PRO A 9 -46.76 -13.47 7.94
N PHE A 10 -45.51 -13.38 7.51
CA PHE A 10 -44.61 -14.53 7.45
C PHE A 10 -44.26 -14.96 8.88
N ASP A 11 -44.73 -16.14 9.29
CA ASP A 11 -44.15 -16.93 10.37
C ASP A 11 -42.71 -17.29 9.99
N VAL A 12 -41.75 -16.87 10.82
CA VAL A 12 -40.33 -17.20 10.69
C VAL A 12 -39.90 -17.93 11.96
N ASP A 13 -40.48 -19.10 12.19
CA ASP A 13 -40.02 -20.07 13.19
C ASP A 13 -39.54 -21.31 12.43
N ASP A 14 -38.26 -21.35 12.06
CA ASP A 14 -37.39 -22.55 12.15
C ASP A 14 -35.94 -22.20 11.74
N PHE A 15 -35.25 -21.42 12.57
CA PHE A 15 -33.79 -21.47 12.61
C PHE A 15 -33.40 -21.71 14.05
N ALA A 16 -33.23 -22.98 14.39
CA ALA A 16 -32.54 -23.42 15.59
C ALA A 16 -31.14 -22.80 15.60
N TYR A 17 -31.03 -21.63 16.23
CA TYR A 17 -29.79 -21.15 16.78
C TYR A 17 -29.50 -22.03 17.99
N ASP A 18 -28.56 -22.96 17.81
CA ASP A 18 -28.00 -23.71 18.92
C ASP A 18 -27.47 -22.72 19.97
N ASP A 19 -28.00 -22.93 21.16
CA ASP A 19 -27.72 -22.30 22.43
C ASP A 19 -26.24 -22.47 22.79
N TYR A 20 -25.40 -21.52 22.36
CA TYR A 20 -24.12 -21.28 23.02
C TYR A 20 -24.42 -20.53 24.31
N ALA A 21 -24.85 -21.29 25.33
CA ALA A 21 -24.70 -20.92 26.71
C ALA A 21 -23.20 -20.65 26.95
N TYR A 22 -22.82 -19.39 26.84
CA TYR A 22 -21.52 -18.91 27.29
C TYR A 22 -21.58 -18.99 28.81
N GLU A 23 -21.16 -20.13 29.37
CA GLU A 23 -20.94 -20.25 30.79
C GLU A 23 -20.00 -19.11 31.18
N ALA A 24 -20.52 -18.18 31.98
CA ALA A 24 -19.75 -17.13 32.59
C ALA A 24 -18.87 -17.76 33.67
N ASP A 25 -17.86 -18.50 33.19
CA ASP A 25 -16.73 -18.89 34.00
C ASP A 25 -16.14 -17.59 34.52
N ALA A 26 -16.03 -17.51 35.85
CA ALA A 26 -15.52 -16.36 36.57
C ALA A 26 -14.25 -15.84 35.87
N TYR A 27 -14.39 -14.71 35.18
CA TYR A 27 -13.26 -13.96 34.65
C TYR A 27 -12.40 -13.54 35.85
N ASP A 28 -11.38 -14.35 36.11
CA ASP A 28 -10.24 -13.93 36.92
C ASP A 28 -9.58 -12.77 36.18
N GLY A 29 -9.43 -11.66 36.90
CA GLY A 29 -9.14 -10.33 36.37
C GLY A 29 -7.73 -10.21 35.80
N HIS A 30 -7.44 -10.88 34.70
CA HIS A 30 -6.37 -10.48 33.81
C HIS A 30 -6.92 -9.41 32.88
N ALA A 31 -6.79 -8.15 33.31
CA ALA A 31 -6.72 -7.04 32.39
C ALA A 31 -5.65 -7.40 31.35
N TYR A 32 -6.09 -7.68 30.12
CA TYR A 32 -5.18 -7.59 28.99
C TYR A 32 -4.81 -6.11 28.93
N GLU A 33 -3.67 -5.76 29.53
CA GLU A 33 -2.89 -4.63 29.07
C GLU A 33 -2.60 -4.96 27.59
N ALA A 34 -3.53 -4.59 26.71
CA ALA A 34 -3.26 -4.50 25.30
C ALA A 34 -2.12 -3.49 25.22
N ASP A 35 -0.90 -4.01 25.06
CA ASP A 35 0.31 -3.22 24.94
C ASP A 35 0.02 -2.11 23.93
N ALA A 36 0.03 -0.86 24.41
CA ALA A 36 -0.24 0.31 23.57
C ALA A 36 0.70 0.34 22.34
N ALA A 37 1.84 -0.37 22.41
CA ALA A 37 2.78 -0.57 21.32
C ALA A 37 2.15 -1.18 20.05
N ASP A 38 1.28 -2.20 20.18
CA ASP A 38 0.70 -2.88 19.00
C ASP A 38 -0.37 -2.02 18.32
N LEU A 39 -1.04 -1.14 19.07
CA LEU A 39 -2.01 -0.18 18.53
C LEU A 39 -1.33 0.93 17.72
N PHE A 40 -0.16 1.41 18.16
CA PHE A 40 0.63 2.38 17.40
C PHE A 40 1.24 1.76 16.15
N ASP A 41 1.71 0.52 16.21
CA ASP A 41 2.26 -0.20 15.06
C ASP A 41 1.17 -0.48 14.01
N THR A 42 -0.03 -0.87 14.46
CA THR A 42 -1.18 -1.11 13.56
C THR A 42 -1.75 0.18 12.96
N VAL A 43 -1.78 1.30 13.72
CA VAL A 43 -2.23 2.61 13.21
C VAL A 43 -1.18 3.22 12.28
N GLY A 44 0.11 3.01 12.56
CA GLY A 44 1.21 3.34 11.66
C GLY A 44 1.12 2.56 10.35
N ALA A 45 0.99 1.24 10.43
CA ALA A 45 0.81 0.36 9.26
C ALA A 45 -0.42 0.75 8.43
N ARG A 46 -1.57 1.04 9.05
CA ARG A 46 -2.78 1.50 8.33
C ARG A 46 -2.61 2.86 7.68
N GLY A 47 -1.94 3.80 8.35
CA GLY A 47 -1.64 5.13 7.78
C GLY A 47 -0.64 5.06 6.63
N LEU A 48 0.29 4.11 6.69
CA LEU A 48 1.22 3.79 5.61
C LEU A 48 0.46 3.17 4.43
N ASP A 49 -0.37 2.15 4.66
CA ASP A 49 -1.18 1.51 3.61
C ASP A 49 -2.06 2.55 2.87
N ASP A 50 -2.79 3.39 3.60
CA ASP A 50 -3.60 4.47 3.03
C ASP A 50 -2.74 5.47 2.22
N GLY A 51 -1.54 5.78 2.71
CA GLY A 51 -0.57 6.60 2.02
C GLY A 51 -0.05 5.97 0.72
N PHE A 52 0.21 4.67 0.71
CA PHE A 52 0.62 3.92 -0.48
C PHE A 52 -0.47 3.90 -1.54
N PHE A 53 -1.71 3.57 -1.17
CA PHE A 53 -2.83 3.59 -2.12
C PHE A 53 -3.06 4.99 -2.70
N ALA A 54 -2.98 6.03 -1.85
CA ALA A 54 -3.11 7.41 -2.32
C ALA A 54 -1.95 7.83 -3.23
N LEU A 55 -0.74 7.33 -2.97
CA LEU A 55 0.42 7.57 -3.83
C LEU A 55 0.27 6.86 -5.18
N GLU A 56 -0.13 5.59 -5.20
CA GLU A 56 -0.38 4.87 -6.46
C GLU A 56 -1.40 5.60 -7.34
N LEU A 57 -2.50 6.07 -6.74
CA LEU A 57 -3.50 6.86 -7.46
C LEU A 57 -2.93 8.16 -8.01
N ASP A 58 -2.17 8.91 -7.21
CA ASP A 58 -1.53 10.14 -7.65
C ASP A 58 -0.58 9.90 -8.83
N LEU A 59 0.20 8.81 -8.79
CA LEU A 59 1.15 8.48 -9.86
C LEU A 59 0.46 8.10 -11.17
N LEU A 60 -0.70 7.44 -11.10
CA LEU A 60 -1.53 7.11 -12.28
C LEU A 60 -2.14 8.35 -12.95
N GLU A 61 -2.27 9.47 -12.22
CA GLU A 61 -2.79 10.73 -12.77
C GLU A 61 -1.71 11.59 -13.44
N LEU A 62 -0.43 11.25 -13.28
CA LEU A 62 0.68 12.05 -13.82
C LEU A 62 0.80 11.89 -15.34
N PRO A 63 0.68 12.97 -16.13
CA PRO A 63 0.68 12.88 -17.60
C PRO A 63 2.06 12.56 -18.19
N CYS A 64 3.12 12.61 -17.37
CA CYS A 64 4.49 12.30 -17.77
C CYS A 64 4.87 10.83 -17.55
N ILE A 65 3.95 10.01 -17.02
CA ILE A 65 4.19 8.62 -16.64
C ILE A 65 3.24 7.71 -17.42
N GLN A 66 3.79 6.64 -18.00
CA GLN A 66 3.02 5.59 -18.65
C GLN A 66 2.58 4.52 -17.65
N GLU A 67 3.45 4.16 -16.72
CA GLU A 67 3.24 3.09 -15.76
C GLU A 67 4.03 3.38 -14.48
N SER A 68 3.53 2.92 -13.34
CA SER A 68 4.26 3.01 -12.07
C SER A 68 4.05 1.76 -11.22
N ALA A 69 5.00 1.54 -10.32
CA ALA A 69 4.96 0.53 -9.27
C ALA A 69 5.67 1.09 -8.04
N ILE A 70 5.11 0.81 -6.87
CA ILE A 70 5.65 1.27 -5.59
C ILE A 70 6.06 0.03 -4.80
N VAL A 71 7.28 0.05 -4.26
CA VAL A 71 7.81 -1.05 -3.46
C VAL A 71 8.40 -0.50 -2.18
N CYS A 72 8.04 -1.11 -1.06
CA CYS A 72 8.67 -0.87 0.23
C CYS A 72 9.84 -1.82 0.40
N THR A 73 10.97 -1.31 0.85
CA THR A 73 12.14 -2.13 1.14
C THR A 73 12.95 -1.52 2.26
N ASP A 74 13.67 -2.36 2.99
CA ASP A 74 14.68 -1.89 3.93
C ASP A 74 16.02 -1.71 3.22
N LEU A 75 16.58 -0.51 3.33
CA LEU A 75 17.90 -0.18 2.83
C LEU A 75 18.90 -0.13 4.00
N PRO A 76 20.09 -0.76 3.89
CA PRO A 76 21.03 -0.87 5.01
C PRO A 76 21.48 0.47 5.62
N GLU A 77 21.50 1.53 4.83
CA GLU A 77 21.97 2.87 5.28
C GLU A 77 20.84 3.80 5.73
N VAL A 78 19.60 3.53 5.30
CA VAL A 78 18.48 4.47 5.45
C VAL A 78 17.32 3.88 6.26
N GLY A 79 17.28 2.56 6.42
CA GLY A 79 16.15 1.84 7.00
C GLY A 79 15.02 1.69 5.99
N GLU A 80 13.78 1.74 6.48
CA GLU A 80 12.59 1.61 5.65
C GLU A 80 12.53 2.71 4.58
N ALA A 81 12.36 2.29 3.33
CA ALA A 81 12.40 3.14 2.17
C ALA A 81 11.32 2.77 1.15
N VAL A 82 10.84 3.80 0.46
CA VAL A 82 9.87 3.69 -0.63
C VAL A 82 10.60 3.87 -1.95
N LEU A 83 10.56 2.84 -2.79
CA LEU A 83 11.03 2.91 -4.16
C LEU A 83 9.84 3.10 -5.08
N ALA A 84 9.75 4.29 -5.68
CA ALA A 84 8.75 4.60 -6.68
C ALA A 84 9.37 4.37 -8.07
N VAL A 85 9.06 3.24 -8.68
CA VAL A 85 9.51 2.89 -10.02
C VAL A 85 8.48 3.37 -11.03
N TYR A 86 8.93 4.05 -12.08
CA TYR A 86 8.03 4.57 -13.10
C TYR A 86 8.60 4.41 -14.50
N VAL A 87 7.71 4.26 -15.47
CA VAL A 87 8.02 4.26 -16.89
C VAL A 87 7.63 5.63 -17.44
N PRO A 88 8.58 6.46 -17.89
CA PRO A 88 8.26 7.76 -18.44
C PRO A 88 7.51 7.60 -19.77
N LEU A 89 6.56 8.49 -20.05
CA LEU A 89 5.82 8.48 -21.32
C LEU A 89 6.75 8.71 -22.53
N SER A 90 7.82 9.50 -22.34
CA SER A 90 8.89 9.66 -23.30
C SER A 90 10.22 9.95 -22.58
N PRO A 91 11.39 9.65 -23.18
CA PRO A 91 12.69 9.89 -22.55
C PRO A 91 12.92 11.35 -22.13
N GLU A 92 12.37 12.30 -22.87
CA GLU A 92 12.49 13.73 -22.56
C GLU A 92 11.75 14.13 -21.27
N LEU A 93 10.76 13.32 -20.86
CA LEU A 93 9.96 13.55 -19.67
C LEU A 93 10.53 12.85 -18.43
N GLU A 94 11.64 12.11 -18.53
CA GLU A 94 12.21 11.36 -17.41
C GLU A 94 12.45 12.26 -16.18
N ILE A 95 13.12 13.39 -16.39
CA ILE A 95 13.47 14.33 -15.29
C ILE A 95 12.20 14.96 -14.69
N ALA A 96 11.23 15.32 -15.53
CA ALA A 96 9.96 15.88 -15.08
C ALA A 96 9.13 14.85 -14.29
N GLY A 97 9.10 13.61 -14.78
CA GLY A 97 8.52 12.45 -14.10
C GLY A 97 9.16 12.23 -12.74
N ARG A 98 10.50 12.16 -12.66
CA ARG A 98 11.22 11.96 -11.40
C ARG A 98 10.81 12.98 -10.34
N ARG A 99 10.77 14.27 -10.72
CA ARG A 99 10.39 15.37 -9.82
C ARG A 99 8.94 15.25 -9.36
N ALA A 100 8.03 14.91 -10.27
CA ALA A 100 6.61 14.75 -9.94
C ALA A 100 6.37 13.54 -9.02
N VAL A 101 7.05 12.41 -9.27
CA VAL A 101 7.00 11.21 -8.45
C VAL A 101 7.50 11.49 -7.04
N LEU A 102 8.68 12.10 -6.91
CA LEU A 102 9.24 12.44 -5.58
C LEU A 102 8.33 13.40 -4.82
N ALA A 103 7.79 14.43 -5.48
CA ALA A 103 6.86 15.36 -4.85
C ALA A 103 5.56 14.66 -4.38
N ALA A 104 5.07 13.67 -5.13
CA ALA A 104 3.94 12.85 -4.71
C ALA A 104 4.29 12.00 -3.48
N CYS A 105 5.48 11.37 -3.47
CA CYS A 105 5.97 10.57 -2.35
C CYS A 105 6.07 11.41 -1.07
N GLU A 106 6.71 12.58 -1.14
CA GLU A 106 6.85 13.51 0.01
C GLU A 106 5.50 13.97 0.56
N ARG A 107 4.49 14.13 -0.31
CA ARG A 107 3.15 14.56 0.09
C ARG A 107 2.35 13.44 0.77
N ARG A 108 2.51 12.20 0.32
CA ARG A 108 1.68 11.06 0.75
C ARG A 108 2.30 10.25 1.87
N LEU A 109 3.62 10.13 1.88
CA LEU A 109 4.39 9.35 2.84
C LEU A 109 5.46 10.23 3.50
N PRO A 110 5.06 11.33 4.19
CA PRO A 110 6.01 12.21 4.84
C PRO A 110 6.76 11.46 5.94
N GLY A 111 8.09 11.44 5.86
CA GLY A 111 8.97 10.82 6.86
C GLY A 111 9.58 9.49 6.43
N LEU A 112 9.13 8.89 5.33
CA LEU A 112 9.84 7.79 4.69
C LEU A 112 10.85 8.33 3.67
N PHE A 113 12.01 7.68 3.59
CA PHE A 113 12.92 7.94 2.49
C PHE A 113 12.26 7.48 1.20
N SER A 114 12.21 8.35 0.19
CA SER A 114 11.65 8.03 -1.11
C SER A 114 12.70 8.20 -2.20
N HIS A 115 12.77 7.22 -3.10
CA HIS A 115 13.64 7.29 -4.27
C HIS A 115 12.85 6.93 -5.52
N ALA A 116 13.00 7.76 -6.56
CA ALA A 116 12.31 7.58 -7.82
C ALA A 116 13.27 7.03 -8.89
N VAL A 117 12.89 5.93 -9.53
CA VAL A 117 13.71 5.24 -10.53
C VAL A 117 12.92 5.12 -11.84
N ALA A 118 13.49 5.66 -12.91
CA ALA A 118 12.96 5.47 -14.25
C ALA A 118 13.35 4.09 -14.80
N GLN A 119 12.41 3.40 -15.41
CA GLN A 119 12.61 2.12 -16.09
C GLN A 119 11.95 2.13 -17.48
N ASP A 120 12.43 1.27 -18.37
CA ASP A 120 11.81 1.10 -19.70
C ASP A 120 10.50 0.28 -19.63
N GLY A 121 10.29 -0.45 -18.54
CA GLY A 121 9.10 -1.26 -18.31
C GLY A 121 9.10 -1.85 -16.91
N ILE A 122 7.91 -2.15 -16.38
CA ILE A 122 7.75 -2.81 -15.08
C ILE A 122 7.50 -4.30 -15.30
N PRO A 123 8.28 -5.20 -14.67
CA PRO A 123 8.10 -6.64 -14.83
C PRO A 123 6.78 -7.07 -14.18
N ARG A 124 5.90 -7.72 -14.96
CA ARG A 124 4.62 -8.23 -14.50
C ARG A 124 4.45 -9.73 -14.75
N SER A 125 3.58 -10.37 -13.97
CA SER A 125 3.14 -11.76 -14.18
C SER A 125 2.15 -11.84 -15.35
N ALA A 126 1.76 -13.05 -15.74
CA ALA A 126 0.76 -13.26 -16.78
C ALA A 126 -0.63 -12.69 -16.39
N GLU A 127 -0.89 -12.60 -15.09
CA GLU A 127 -2.10 -12.05 -14.47
C GLU A 127 -2.01 -10.52 -14.30
N GLY A 128 -0.87 -9.90 -14.64
CA GLY A 128 -0.66 -8.46 -14.57
C GLY A 128 -0.16 -7.95 -13.20
N ALA A 129 0.10 -8.84 -12.24
CA ALA A 129 0.68 -8.45 -10.96
C ALA A 129 2.15 -8.04 -11.13
N VAL A 130 2.60 -7.01 -10.40
CA VAL A 130 4.01 -6.60 -10.40
C VAL A 130 4.87 -7.72 -9.81
N ARG A 131 5.99 -8.03 -10.47
CA ARG A 131 6.98 -8.99 -9.98
C ARG A 131 8.00 -8.24 -9.13
N GLU A 132 7.64 -7.96 -7.89
CA GLU A 132 8.42 -7.12 -6.96
C GLU A 132 9.86 -7.60 -6.80
N ASP A 133 10.11 -8.90 -6.60
CA ASP A 133 11.47 -9.45 -6.46
C ASP A 133 12.35 -9.10 -7.67
N LEU A 134 11.81 -9.29 -8.89
CA LEU A 134 12.56 -8.97 -10.12
C LEU A 134 12.73 -7.47 -10.31
N LEU A 135 11.75 -6.69 -9.89
CA LEU A 135 11.82 -5.23 -9.96
C LEU A 135 12.92 -4.72 -9.01
N LEU A 136 12.94 -5.21 -7.78
CA LEU A 136 13.97 -4.90 -6.77
C LEU A 136 15.35 -5.30 -7.27
N ASP A 137 15.53 -6.52 -7.81
CA ASP A 137 16.79 -6.98 -8.38
C ASP A 137 17.30 -6.04 -9.51
N GLN A 138 16.40 -5.42 -10.27
CA GLN A 138 16.74 -4.47 -11.33
C GLN A 138 17.10 -3.08 -10.80
N VAL A 139 16.34 -2.57 -9.81
CA VAL A 139 16.49 -1.18 -9.35
C VAL A 139 17.50 -1.01 -8.22
N LEU A 140 17.61 -1.96 -7.29
CA LEU A 140 18.48 -1.86 -6.11
C LEU A 140 19.95 -1.58 -6.45
N PRO A 141 20.55 -2.18 -7.50
CA PRO A 141 21.92 -1.83 -7.89
C PRO A 141 22.08 -0.36 -8.29
N GLN A 142 21.06 0.25 -8.90
CA GLN A 142 21.06 1.67 -9.23
C GLN A 142 20.87 2.52 -7.98
N VAL A 143 19.89 2.18 -7.12
CA VAL A 143 19.66 2.90 -5.86
C VAL A 143 20.90 2.88 -4.98
N ALA A 144 21.56 1.73 -4.83
CA ALA A 144 22.78 1.61 -4.06
C ALA A 144 23.92 2.49 -4.65
N ARG A 145 24.04 2.58 -5.98
CA ARG A 145 25.00 3.51 -6.61
C ARG A 145 24.66 4.96 -6.33
N ASP A 146 23.38 5.34 -6.42
CA ASP A 146 22.92 6.71 -6.17
C ASP A 146 23.16 7.11 -4.72
N LEU A 147 22.97 6.19 -3.76
CA LEU A 147 23.24 6.41 -2.33
C LEU A 147 24.74 6.51 -2.02
N MET A 148 25.56 5.64 -2.62
CA MET A 148 27.02 5.64 -2.41
C MET A 148 27.76 6.76 -3.16
N SER A 149 27.09 7.42 -4.11
CA SER A 149 27.69 8.48 -4.93
C SER A 149 27.03 9.82 -4.59
N PRO A 150 27.55 10.59 -3.61
CA PRO A 150 27.01 11.90 -3.22
C PRO A 150 27.20 13.01 -4.29
N ALA A 151 27.40 12.66 -5.56
CA ALA A 151 27.79 13.58 -6.62
C ALA A 151 26.83 13.49 -7.82
N ALA A 152 25.66 14.14 -7.72
CA ALA A 152 24.92 14.73 -8.85
C ALA A 152 23.69 15.54 -8.40
N MET A 153 23.81 16.41 -7.39
CA MET A 153 22.80 17.45 -7.06
C MET A 153 23.48 18.81 -6.96
N SER A 154 24.23 19.17 -8.01
CA SER A 154 24.73 20.53 -8.23
C SER A 154 24.97 20.74 -9.71
N ASP A 155 23.91 21.04 -10.45
CA ASP A 155 23.94 22.03 -11.55
C ASP A 155 22.54 22.64 -11.72
#